data_AF-A0A2G5TV55-F1
#
_entry.id   AF-A0A2G5TV55-F1
#
_cell.length_a   1.000
_cell.length_b   1.000
_cell.length_c   1.000
_cell.angle_alpha   90.00
_cell.angle_beta   90.00
_cell.angle_gamma   90.00
#
_symmetry.space_group_name_H-M   'P 1'
#
loop_
_entity.id
_entity.type
_entity.pdbx_description
1 polymer ?
#
loop_
_entity_poly.entity_id
_entity_poly.type
_entity_poly.pdbx_seq_one_letter_code
_entity_poly.pdbx_strand_id
1 'polypeptide(L)'
;MLNFEEAVKNCKREDATLFTFENAFEFEAIRNLFPDYYFTWINAEIEEELEWLYEPFEERINGKNSVATCIAFYSSPAKSYNYYYPCTSRFHSICEKSLDSFHQWVD
;
A
#
# COMPACT_ATOMS: atom_id res chain seq x y z
N MET A 1 -13.56 -2.76 -2.32
CA MET A 1 -12.75 -1.55 -2.55
C MET A 1 -13.21 -0.44 -1.62
N LEU A 2 -12.26 0.21 -0.95
CA LEU A 2 -12.46 1.20 0.12
C LEU A 2 -11.62 2.45 -0.16
N ASN A 3 -12.04 3.59 0.36
CA ASN A 3 -11.11 4.74 0.44
C ASN A 3 -10.01 4.51 1.48
N PHE A 4 -8.97 5.34 1.49
CA PHE A 4 -7.80 5.09 2.33
C PHE A 4 -8.16 5.05 3.83
N GLU A 5 -8.97 5.99 4.30
CA GLU A 5 -9.41 6.05 5.71
C GLU A 5 -10.29 4.85 6.07
N GLU A 6 -11.21 4.45 5.18
CA GLU A 6 -12.03 3.26 5.33
C GLU A 6 -11.19 1.98 5.37
N ALA A 7 -10.16 1.87 4.54
CA ALA A 7 -9.24 0.73 4.51
C ALA A 7 -8.47 0.60 5.83
N VAL A 8 -7.91 1.71 6.34
CA VAL A 8 -7.24 1.76 7.64
C VAL A 8 -8.19 1.34 8.77
N LYS A 9 -9.41 1.90 8.80
CA LYS A 9 -10.42 1.52 9.81
C LYS A 9 -10.82 0.06 9.71
N ASN A 10 -10.92 -0.49 8.50
CA ASN A 10 -11.30 -1.88 8.29
C ASN A 10 -10.23 -2.83 8.83
N CYS A 11 -8.94 -2.57 8.57
CA CYS A 11 -7.86 -3.38 9.15
C CYS A 11 -7.85 -3.29 10.68
N LYS A 12 -8.04 -2.08 11.22
CA LYS A 12 -8.06 -1.86 12.68
C LYS A 12 -9.18 -2.64 13.40
N ARG A 13 -10.31 -2.89 12.73
CA ARG A 13 -11.40 -3.69 13.31
C ARG A 13 -11.04 -5.15 13.57
N GLU A 14 -10.00 -5.65 12.90
CA GLU A 14 -9.50 -7.03 13.01
C GLU A 14 -8.18 -7.09 13.81
N ASP A 15 -7.88 -6.05 14.59
CA ASP A 15 -6.61 -5.87 15.30
C ASP A 15 -5.39 -5.98 14.37
N ALA A 16 -5.52 -5.39 13.18
CA ALA A 16 -4.51 -5.33 12.13
C ALA A 16 -4.26 -3.88 11.70
N THR A 17 -3.20 -3.65 10.94
CA THR A 17 -2.87 -2.37 10.31
C THR A 17 -3.05 -2.47 8.80
N LEU A 18 -3.28 -1.33 8.12
CA LEU A 18 -3.13 -1.31 6.67
C LEU A 18 -1.66 -1.61 6.35
N PHE A 19 -1.43 -2.49 5.36
CA PHE A 19 -0.09 -2.96 5.00
C PHE A 19 0.90 -1.80 4.90
N THR A 20 1.94 -1.89 5.72
CA THR A 20 3.15 -1.08 5.68
C THR A 20 4.31 -2.02 5.33
N PHE A 21 5.48 -1.49 5.06
CA PHE A 21 6.69 -2.30 4.91
C PHE A 21 7.87 -1.56 5.53
N GLU A 22 8.87 -2.30 5.98
CA GLU A 22 10.11 -1.75 6.55
C GLU A 22 11.21 -1.56 5.50
N ASN A 23 11.11 -2.26 4.37
CA ASN A 23 12.09 -2.22 3.28
C ASN A 23 11.51 -2.79 1.97
N ALA A 24 12.21 -2.57 0.87
CA ALA A 24 11.82 -3.05 -0.45
C ALA A 24 11.64 -4.58 -0.55
N PHE A 25 12.39 -5.37 0.23
CA PHE A 25 12.28 -6.83 0.19
C PHE A 25 10.93 -7.32 0.70
N GLU A 26 10.43 -6.75 1.80
CA GLU A 26 9.09 -7.05 2.31
C GLU A 26 8.01 -6.67 1.30
N PHE A 27 8.14 -5.48 0.70
CA PHE A 27 7.23 -5.04 -0.35
C PHE A 27 7.20 -6.02 -1.53
N GLU A 28 8.37 -6.45 -2.02
CA GLU A 28 8.50 -7.43 -3.12
C GLU A 28 7.89 -8.79 -2.77
N ALA A 29 8.01 -9.24 -1.52
CA ALA A 29 7.44 -10.50 -1.07
C ALA A 29 5.90 -10.48 -1.10
N ILE A 30 5.29 -9.35 -0.72
CA ILE A 30 3.84 -9.22 -0.55
C ILE A 30 3.13 -8.72 -1.81
N ARG A 31 3.78 -7.92 -2.67
CA ARG A 31 3.13 -7.34 -3.86
C ARG A 31 2.55 -8.38 -4.83
N ASN A 32 3.10 -9.60 -4.85
CA ASN A 32 2.58 -10.71 -5.66
C ASN A 32 1.22 -11.24 -5.18
N LEU A 33 0.78 -10.87 -3.97
CA LEU A 33 -0.55 -11.17 -3.45
C LEU A 33 -1.59 -10.11 -3.90
N PHE A 34 -1.15 -9.00 -4.50
CA PHE A 34 -2.05 -7.95 -4.93
C PHE A 34 -2.82 -8.38 -6.19
N PRO A 35 -4.13 -8.11 -6.30
CA PRO A 35 -4.91 -8.52 -7.46
C PRO A 35 -4.39 -7.87 -8.75
N ASP A 36 -4.12 -8.68 -9.78
CA ASP A 36 -3.71 -8.21 -11.10
C ASP A 36 -4.74 -7.25 -11.72
N TYR A 37 -4.23 -6.19 -12.35
CA TYR A 37 -5.00 -5.10 -12.97
C TYR A 37 -5.81 -4.25 -11.98
N TYR A 38 -5.47 -4.29 -10.70
CA TYR A 38 -6.07 -3.45 -9.67
C TYR A 38 -5.04 -2.61 -8.93
N PHE A 39 -5.56 -1.61 -8.22
CA PHE A 39 -4.82 -0.79 -7.28
C PHE A 39 -5.03 -1.30 -5.86
N THR A 40 -3.96 -1.30 -5.08
CA THR A 40 -3.98 -1.66 -3.67
C THR A 40 -3.38 -0.51 -2.86
N TRP A 41 -4.10 -0.07 -1.82
CA TRP A 41 -3.58 0.90 -0.86
C TRP A 41 -2.40 0.33 -0.09
N ILE A 42 -1.36 1.16 0.06
CA ILE A 42 -0.22 0.88 0.93
C ILE A 42 -0.07 2.04 1.91
N ASN A 43 0.21 1.73 3.17
CA ASN A 43 0.48 2.71 4.20
C ASN A 43 1.99 2.96 4.24
N ALA A 44 2.49 3.77 3.32
CA ALA A 44 3.92 3.99 3.14
C ALA A 44 4.27 5.48 3.25
N GLU A 45 5.46 5.77 3.77
CA GLU A 45 6.13 7.04 3.54
C GLU A 45 6.83 7.04 2.18
N ILE A 46 7.48 8.16 1.84
CA ILE A 46 8.25 8.26 0.61
C ILE A 46 9.51 7.42 0.76
N GLU A 47 9.66 6.42 -0.11
CA GLU A 47 10.91 5.66 -0.21
C GLU A 47 11.38 5.66 -1.67
N GLU A 48 12.66 6.02 -1.87
CA GLU A 48 13.30 6.00 -3.19
C GLU A 48 13.42 4.57 -3.76
N GLU A 49 13.32 3.55 -2.89
CA GLU A 49 13.46 2.13 -3.22
C GLU A 49 12.16 1.51 -3.77
N LEU A 50 11.04 2.24 -3.70
CA LEU A 50 9.78 1.80 -4.31
C LEU A 50 9.85 1.88 -5.84
N GLU A 51 9.22 0.91 -6.52
CA GLU A 51 9.01 0.96 -7.98
C GLU A 51 8.01 2.09 -8.31
N TRP A 52 8.47 3.27 -8.73
CA TRP A 52 7.60 4.40 -9.09
C TRP A 52 7.24 4.38 -10.58
N LEU A 53 6.11 5.01 -10.97
CA LEU A 53 5.68 5.03 -12.37
C LEU A 53 6.70 5.73 -13.29
N TYR A 54 7.25 6.82 -12.79
CA TYR A 54 8.23 7.67 -13.46
C TYR A 54 9.51 7.74 -12.64
N GLU A 55 10.63 7.48 -13.33
CA GLU A 55 11.98 7.56 -12.78
C GLU A 55 12.85 8.54 -13.60
N PRO A 56 13.81 9.26 -12.97
CA PRO A 56 14.14 9.21 -11.54
C PRO A 56 13.00 9.73 -10.66
N PHE A 57 12.96 9.27 -9.41
CA PHE A 57 11.86 9.57 -8.49
C PHE A 57 11.68 11.09 -8.29
N GLU A 58 10.49 11.58 -8.63
CA GLU A 58 10.02 12.90 -8.26
C GLU A 58 8.53 12.80 -7.87
N GLU A 59 8.18 13.27 -6.68
CA GLU A 59 6.82 13.15 -6.14
C GLU A 59 5.75 13.78 -7.04
N ARG A 60 6.05 14.98 -7.57
CA ARG A 60 5.10 15.76 -8.36
C ARG A 60 4.79 15.07 -9.69
N ILE A 61 5.80 14.46 -10.30
CA ILE A 61 5.65 13.69 -11.55
C ILE A 61 4.92 12.37 -11.26
N ASN A 62 5.14 11.78 -10.09
CA ASN A 62 4.40 10.61 -9.61
C ASN A 62 3.04 10.96 -8.98
N GLY A 63 2.48 12.14 -9.30
CA GLY A 63 1.08 12.49 -9.04
C GLY A 63 0.82 13.29 -7.78
N LYS A 64 1.81 13.50 -6.92
CA LYS A 64 1.60 14.19 -5.64
C LYS A 64 1.13 15.61 -5.88
N ASN A 65 0.04 15.98 -5.23
CA ASN A 65 -0.51 17.34 -5.23
C ASN A 65 -1.38 17.55 -3.98
N SER A 66 -2.07 18.69 -3.88
CA SER A 66 -2.88 19.04 -2.70
C SER A 66 -4.09 18.13 -2.46
N VAL A 67 -4.48 17.31 -3.44
CA VAL A 67 -5.61 16.37 -3.37
C VAL A 67 -5.13 14.93 -3.36
N ALA A 68 -4.05 14.62 -4.08
CA ALA A 68 -3.46 13.28 -4.17
C ALA A 68 -2.24 13.16 -3.26
N THR A 69 -2.45 12.59 -2.08
CA THR A 69 -1.41 12.42 -1.04
C THR A 69 -1.26 10.98 -0.57
N CYS A 70 -2.15 10.06 -0.97
CA CYS A 70 -2.07 8.65 -0.60
C CYS A 70 -1.42 7.83 -1.71
N ILE A 71 -0.60 6.84 -1.35
CA ILE A 71 0.10 5.99 -2.31
C ILE A 71 -0.69 4.71 -2.53
N ALA A 72 -0.87 4.33 -3.79
CA ALA A 72 -1.37 3.01 -4.15
C ALA A 72 -0.42 2.35 -5.15
N PHE A 73 -0.32 1.04 -5.04
CA PHE A 73 0.40 0.22 -6.01
C PHE A 73 -0.57 -0.32 -7.05
N TYR A 74 -0.28 -0.08 -8.32
CA TYR A 74 -0.92 -0.74 -9.44
C TYR A 74 -0.20 -2.07 -9.73
N SER A 75 -0.91 -3.19 -9.63
CA SER A 75 -0.38 -4.50 -10.00
C SER A 75 -0.75 -4.84 -11.43
N SER A 76 0.23 -5.16 -12.27
CA SER A 76 0.00 -5.73 -13.59
C SER A 76 1.20 -6.54 -14.07
N PRO A 77 0.97 -7.68 -14.77
CA PRO A 77 2.05 -8.45 -15.38
C PRO A 77 2.93 -7.68 -16.37
N ALA A 78 2.40 -6.59 -16.96
CA ALA A 78 3.13 -5.80 -17.95
C ALA A 78 3.93 -4.64 -17.32
N LYS A 79 3.34 -3.94 -16.34
CA LYS A 79 3.97 -2.83 -15.63
C LYS A 79 3.27 -2.60 -14.30
N SER A 80 4.02 -2.75 -13.22
CA SER A 80 3.56 -2.40 -11.88
C SER A 80 4.26 -1.14 -11.38
N TYR A 81 3.60 -0.38 -10.52
CA TYR A 81 4.17 0.88 -10.02
C TYR A 81 3.39 1.46 -8.84
N ASN A 82 4.07 2.28 -8.05
CA ASN A 82 3.52 3.18 -7.06
C ASN A 82 3.21 4.54 -7.68
N TYR A 83 2.13 5.16 -7.22
CA TYR A 83 1.72 6.51 -7.65
C TYR A 83 0.82 7.16 -6.58
N TYR A 84 0.79 8.49 -6.56
CA TYR A 84 -0.08 9.25 -5.67
C TYR A 84 -1.49 9.37 -6.23
N TYR A 85 -2.48 9.05 -5.40
CA TYR A 85 -3.90 9.16 -5.72
C TYR A 85 -4.65 9.98 -4.65
N PRO A 86 -5.80 10.58 -5.01
CA PRO A 86 -6.72 11.10 -4.03
C PRO A 86 -7.07 10.03 -3.01
N CYS A 87 -6.90 10.32 -1.71
CA CYS A 87 -7.19 9.37 -0.63
C CYS A 87 -8.67 8.92 -0.61
N THR A 88 -9.55 9.65 -1.30
CA THR A 88 -10.98 9.34 -1.49
C THR A 88 -11.25 8.33 -2.62
N SER A 89 -10.25 7.98 -3.44
CA SER A 89 -10.35 6.91 -4.44
C SER A 89 -10.70 5.58 -3.78
N ARG A 90 -11.27 4.61 -4.51
CA ARG A 90 -11.67 3.32 -3.92
C ARG A 90 -10.83 2.18 -4.49
N PHE A 91 -9.94 1.61 -3.68
CA PHE A 91 -8.98 0.56 -4.08
C PHE A 91 -9.06 -0.67 -3.17
N HIS A 92 -8.29 -1.71 -3.50
CA HIS A 92 -8.07 -2.85 -2.60
C HIS A 92 -7.18 -2.46 -1.42
N SER A 93 -7.14 -3.28 -0.39
CA SER A 93 -6.30 -3.09 0.79
C SER A 93 -5.85 -4.45 1.30
N ILE A 94 -4.61 -4.53 1.77
CA ILE A 94 -4.11 -5.66 2.53
C ILE A 94 -3.96 -5.22 3.98
N CYS A 95 -4.43 -6.06 4.89
CA CYS A 95 -4.25 -5.85 6.32
C CYS A 95 -3.13 -6.75 6.83
N GLU A 96 -2.26 -6.19 7.64
CA GLU A 96 -1.11 -6.86 8.21
C GLU A 96 -1.31 -7.00 9.73
N LYS A 97 -0.89 -8.14 10.29
CA LYS A 97 -0.95 -8.41 11.72
C LYS A 97 0.35 -9.01 12.18
N SER A 98 0.95 -8.43 13.22
CA SER A 98 2.19 -8.93 13.80
C SER A 98 2.02 -10.36 14.32
N LEU A 99 2.99 -11.23 14.02
CA LEU A 99 3.04 -12.58 14.55
C LEU A 99 3.21 -12.63 16.07
N ASP A 100 3.78 -11.59 16.70
CA ASP A 100 3.87 -11.51 18.16
C ASP A 100 2.48 -11.45 18.81
N SER A 101 1.48 -10.90 18.11
CA SER A 101 0.10 -10.92 18.57
C SER A 101 -0.51 -12.32 18.57
N PHE A 102 0.05 -13.28 17.81
CA PHE A 102 -0.40 -14.67 17.81
C PHE A 102 0.16 -15.45 19.00
N HIS A 103 1.38 -15.16 19.46
CA HIS A 103 1.96 -15.82 20.65
C HIS A 103 1.15 -15.57 21.93
N GLN A 104 0.43 -14.44 22.04
CA GLN A 104 -0.46 -14.15 23.17
C GLN A 104 -1.66 -15.14 23.29
N TRP A 105 -1.97 -15.93 22.26
CA TRP A 105 -3.09 -16.87 22.25
C TRP A 105 -2.68 -18.33 22.49
N VAL A 106 -1.39 -18.61 22.67
CA VAL A 106 -0.85 -19.99 22.78
C VAL A 106 -0.41 -20.32 24.21
N ASP A 107 -0.62 -19.40 25.17
CA ASP A 107 -0.35 -19.59 26.61
C ASP A 107 -1.65 -19.75 27.43
#